data_AF-A0A8J6YX01-F1
#
_entry.id   AF-A0A8J6YX01-F1
#
_cell.length_a   1.000
_cell.length_b   1.000
_cell.length_c   1.000
_cell.angle_alpha   90.00
_cell.angle_beta   90.00
_cell.angle_gamma   90.00
#
_symmetry.space_group_name_H-M   'P 1'
#
loop_
_entity.id
_entity.type
_entity.pdbx_description
1 polymer ?
#
loop_
_entity_poly.entity_id
_entity_poly.type
_entity_poly.pdbx_seq_one_letter_code
_entity_poly.pdbx_strand_id
1 'polypeptide(L)'
;MKNTMMTIAEAAAEIEAGKVLLLAGSESALRHLPPGSWIGGTSVYFLTAQGGRCDEENVFVTEFAAARDFRIRHYDPDRLASLCEERFEHGVSTILIPAFSRAHEAFAIEGAGYPGLFSQPLMGWITGTHLDEIGRTTPKIVDGRSGAVHDEGAMLLHVALPLGRRAELDIINLFEPDLSADRIVFEETGFSAATAHVNGEAVDFAEYLSGIGHDLKLPLVADYAGAMINVSLRGISPERGLVQFYAPVIAGVEYRVAKSIGDYASVLGAQIGSAGGEQLSCNCILNYLYGELEGKRTGNFTGPATFGEIAYILLNQTLVHLKLEAEKAAKVA
;
A
#
# COMPACT_ATOMS: atom_id res chain seq x y z
N MET A 1 -14.46 -1.24 -12.20
CA MET A 1 -14.71 -0.89 -10.77
C MET A 1 -14.99 0.59 -10.74
N LYS A 2 -15.75 1.10 -9.76
CA LYS A 2 -16.08 2.53 -9.74
C LYS A 2 -15.48 3.18 -8.51
N ASN A 3 -14.71 4.24 -8.72
CA ASN A 3 -14.07 5.00 -7.66
C ASN A 3 -14.73 6.36 -7.54
N THR A 4 -15.11 6.77 -6.34
CA THR A 4 -15.76 8.06 -6.12
C THR A 4 -15.50 8.54 -4.70
N MET A 5 -15.23 9.84 -4.55
CA MET A 5 -15.30 10.49 -3.25
C MET A 5 -16.76 10.78 -2.91
N MET A 6 -17.24 10.29 -1.78
CA MET A 6 -18.64 10.35 -1.38
C MET A 6 -18.79 10.96 0.00
N THR A 7 -19.87 11.71 0.19
CA THR A 7 -20.35 12.04 1.54
C THR A 7 -20.75 10.77 2.28
N ILE A 8 -20.80 10.83 3.62
CA ILE A 8 -21.26 9.70 4.46
C ILE A 8 -22.67 9.25 4.05
N ALA A 9 -23.56 10.19 3.72
CA ALA A 9 -24.93 9.89 3.31
C ALA A 9 -25.00 9.15 1.97
N GLU A 10 -24.19 9.56 0.97
CA GLU A 10 -24.10 8.87 -0.31
C GLU A 10 -23.51 7.46 -0.14
N ALA A 11 -22.42 7.33 0.62
CA ALA A 11 -21.82 6.03 0.90
C ALA A 11 -22.78 5.10 1.66
N ALA A 12 -23.56 5.61 2.61
CA ALA A 12 -24.59 4.86 3.31
C ALA A 12 -25.66 4.32 2.35
N ALA A 13 -26.13 5.14 1.40
CA ALA A 13 -27.10 4.71 0.40
C ALA A 13 -26.55 3.57 -0.49
N GLU A 14 -25.26 3.62 -0.84
CA GLU A 14 -24.61 2.57 -1.62
C GLU A 14 -24.43 1.27 -0.83
N ILE A 15 -24.18 1.36 0.48
CA ILE A 15 -24.14 0.22 1.39
C ILE A 15 -25.53 -0.42 1.52
N GLU A 16 -26.57 0.39 1.71
CA GLU A 16 -27.97 -0.06 1.80
C GLU A 16 -28.47 -0.69 0.50
N ALA A 17 -27.95 -0.24 -0.65
CA ALA A 17 -28.19 -0.87 -1.94
C ALA A 17 -27.52 -2.25 -2.09
N GLY A 18 -26.77 -2.71 -1.08
CA GLY A 18 -26.14 -4.03 -1.04
C GLY A 18 -24.87 -4.14 -1.88
N LYS A 19 -24.25 -3.03 -2.25
CA LYS A 19 -23.01 -3.03 -3.05
C LYS A 19 -21.83 -3.58 -2.24
N VAL A 20 -20.90 -4.21 -2.94
CA VAL A 20 -19.63 -4.68 -2.38
C VAL A 20 -18.58 -3.57 -2.50
N LEU A 21 -18.13 -3.04 -1.37
CA LEU A 21 -17.35 -1.80 -1.33
C LEU A 21 -16.04 -1.94 -0.55
N LEU A 22 -15.03 -1.19 -0.98
CA LEU A 22 -13.77 -0.95 -0.28
C LEU A 22 -13.63 0.55 -0.02
N LEU A 23 -13.45 0.93 1.25
CA LEU A 23 -13.54 2.32 1.68
C LEU A 23 -12.25 2.82 2.33
N ALA A 24 -11.95 4.10 2.12
CA ALA A 24 -10.94 4.84 2.87
C ALA A 24 -11.55 6.13 3.45
N GLY A 25 -11.21 6.47 4.68
CA GLY A 25 -11.77 7.64 5.39
C GLY A 25 -11.15 7.86 6.76
N SER A 26 -11.55 8.91 7.46
CA SER A 26 -11.21 9.07 8.88
C SER A 26 -11.89 7.99 9.74
N GLU A 27 -11.37 7.72 10.94
CA GLU A 27 -12.03 6.82 11.89
C GLU A 27 -13.46 7.28 12.19
N SER A 28 -13.65 8.60 12.35
CA SER A 28 -14.97 9.19 12.57
C SER A 28 -15.91 8.90 11.40
N ALA A 29 -15.52 9.21 10.16
CA ALA A 29 -16.36 9.02 8.99
C ALA A 29 -16.75 7.54 8.80
N LEU A 30 -15.79 6.62 8.94
CA LEU A 30 -16.05 5.19 8.78
C LEU A 30 -17.01 4.63 9.84
N ARG A 31 -16.95 5.13 11.09
CA ARG A 31 -17.84 4.70 12.19
C ARG A 31 -19.30 5.12 11.99
N HIS A 32 -19.57 6.13 11.17
CA HIS A 32 -20.93 6.61 10.91
C HIS A 32 -21.64 5.85 9.79
N LEU A 33 -20.95 4.94 9.10
CA LEU A 33 -21.54 4.15 8.02
C LEU A 33 -22.36 2.97 8.55
N PRO A 34 -23.48 2.62 7.91
CA PRO A 34 -24.29 1.49 8.32
C PRO A 34 -23.59 0.15 8.04
N PRO A 35 -24.03 -0.93 8.72
CA PRO A 35 -23.55 -2.25 8.39
C PRO A 35 -23.86 -2.68 6.95
N GLY A 36 -22.95 -3.42 6.31
CA GLY A 36 -23.16 -4.02 5.00
C GLY A 36 -21.92 -4.72 4.43
N SER A 37 -21.87 -4.82 3.10
CA SER A 37 -20.88 -5.63 2.37
C SER A 37 -19.59 -4.86 2.09
N TRP A 38 -18.91 -4.38 3.12
CA TRP A 38 -17.74 -3.52 2.93
C TRP A 38 -16.63 -3.70 3.97
N ILE A 39 -15.41 -3.30 3.60
CA ILE A 39 -14.29 -3.13 4.54
C ILE A 39 -13.76 -1.71 4.42
N GLY A 40 -13.30 -1.13 5.53
CA GLY A 40 -12.78 0.23 5.57
C GLY A 40 -11.40 0.30 6.20
N GLY A 41 -10.55 1.19 5.71
CA GLY A 41 -9.22 1.43 6.26
C GLY A 41 -8.96 2.92 6.41
N THR A 42 -8.34 3.34 7.51
CA THR A 42 -8.15 4.76 7.72
C THR A 42 -7.13 5.37 6.75
N SER A 43 -7.53 6.47 6.12
CA SER A 43 -6.69 7.45 5.44
C SER A 43 -7.52 8.70 5.26
N VAL A 44 -6.89 9.86 5.36
CA VAL A 44 -7.52 11.17 5.16
C VAL A 44 -6.92 11.91 3.97
N TYR A 45 -5.99 11.29 3.24
CA TYR A 45 -5.35 11.86 2.06
C TYR A 45 -5.83 11.11 0.83
N PHE A 46 -6.27 11.85 -0.19
CA PHE A 46 -6.89 11.26 -1.37
C PHE A 46 -6.38 11.91 -2.64
N LEU A 47 -6.24 11.11 -3.68
CA LEU A 47 -6.14 11.57 -5.06
C LEU A 47 -7.51 11.45 -5.71
N THR A 48 -8.06 12.58 -6.12
CA THR A 48 -9.39 12.65 -6.73
C THR A 48 -9.31 13.14 -8.16
N ALA A 49 -10.43 13.06 -8.89
CA ALA A 49 -10.52 13.62 -10.23
C ALA A 49 -10.27 15.15 -10.25
N GLN A 50 -10.44 15.84 -9.12
CA GLN A 50 -10.22 17.28 -8.95
C GLN A 50 -8.80 17.61 -8.46
N GLY A 51 -8.03 16.62 -8.03
CA GLY A 51 -6.68 16.75 -7.50
C GLY A 51 -6.50 16.06 -6.16
N GLY A 52 -5.28 16.07 -5.63
CA GLY A 52 -4.99 15.62 -4.27
C GLY A 52 -5.70 16.50 -3.24
N ARG A 53 -6.20 15.90 -2.15
CA ARG A 53 -6.77 16.62 -1.02
C ARG A 53 -6.66 15.85 0.29
N CYS A 54 -6.60 16.60 1.39
CA CYS A 54 -6.93 16.09 2.72
C CYS A 54 -8.44 16.23 3.00
N ASP A 55 -9.09 15.19 3.51
CA ASP A 55 -10.52 15.17 3.84
C ASP A 55 -10.80 14.21 5.01
N GLU A 56 -11.45 14.69 6.06
CA GLU A 56 -11.84 13.88 7.21
C GLU A 56 -13.35 13.64 7.33
N GLU A 57 -14.15 14.32 6.51
CA GLU A 57 -15.61 14.34 6.56
C GLU A 57 -16.24 13.38 5.55
N ASN A 58 -15.53 13.10 4.46
CA ASN A 58 -15.99 12.26 3.37
C ASN A 58 -15.20 10.94 3.32
N VAL A 59 -15.70 9.99 2.53
CA VAL A 59 -15.05 8.70 2.30
C VAL A 59 -14.77 8.48 0.83
N PHE A 60 -13.62 7.87 0.53
CA PHE A 60 -13.34 7.38 -0.80
C PHE A 60 -13.87 5.96 -0.94
N VAL A 61 -14.70 5.73 -1.95
CA VAL A 61 -15.40 4.45 -2.17
C VAL A 61 -14.94 3.83 -3.49
N THR A 62 -14.51 2.57 -3.42
CA THR A 62 -14.34 1.69 -4.57
C THR A 62 -15.42 0.62 -4.58
N GLU A 63 -16.26 0.63 -5.61
CA GLU A 63 -17.30 -0.38 -5.86
C GLU A 63 -16.79 -1.53 -6.74
N PHE A 64 -16.93 -2.76 -6.25
CA PHE A 64 -16.77 -3.98 -7.03
C PHE A 64 -18.06 -4.33 -7.78
N ALA A 65 -18.43 -3.52 -8.78
CA ALA A 65 -19.69 -3.68 -9.52
C ALA A 65 -19.85 -5.05 -10.22
N ALA A 66 -18.73 -5.73 -10.51
CA ALA A 66 -18.72 -7.06 -11.12
C ALA A 66 -18.77 -8.22 -10.10
N ALA A 67 -18.79 -7.93 -8.79
CA ALA A 67 -18.77 -8.96 -7.75
C ALA A 67 -19.95 -9.93 -7.91
N ARG A 68 -19.65 -11.23 -7.92
CA ARG A 68 -20.65 -12.30 -7.92
C ARG A 68 -20.98 -12.78 -6.51
N ASP A 69 -19.99 -12.70 -5.64
CA ASP A 69 -20.04 -13.08 -4.23
C ASP A 69 -18.86 -12.40 -3.51
N PHE A 70 -18.89 -12.35 -2.19
CA PHE A 70 -17.82 -11.77 -1.38
C PHE A 70 -17.64 -12.50 -0.05
N ARG A 71 -16.43 -12.42 0.52
CA ARG A 71 -16.12 -12.88 1.88
C ARG A 71 -15.27 -11.82 2.57
N ILE A 72 -15.69 -11.41 3.76
CA ILE A 72 -14.90 -10.53 4.62
C ILE A 72 -14.30 -11.34 5.75
N ARG A 73 -13.00 -11.17 6.00
CA ARG A 73 -12.27 -11.87 7.07
C ARG A 73 -11.30 -10.94 7.76
N HIS A 74 -11.33 -10.95 9.08
CA HIS A 74 -10.29 -10.37 9.91
C HIS A 74 -9.37 -11.49 10.38
N TYR A 75 -8.06 -11.29 10.24
CA TYR A 75 -7.03 -12.21 10.72
C TYR A 75 -6.18 -11.50 11.76
N ASP A 76 -6.07 -12.12 12.94
CA ASP A 76 -5.09 -11.71 13.95
C ASP A 76 -3.66 -11.94 13.44
N PRO A 77 -2.65 -11.25 14.01
CA PRO A 77 -1.25 -11.37 13.59
C PRO A 77 -0.74 -12.80 13.50
N ASP A 78 -1.10 -13.64 14.48
CA ASP A 78 -0.62 -15.03 14.57
C ASP A 78 -1.29 -15.96 13.53
N ARG A 79 -2.26 -15.45 12.76
CA ARG A 79 -3.02 -16.19 11.73
C ARG A 79 -2.84 -15.65 10.32
N LEU A 80 -1.93 -14.71 10.09
CA LEU A 80 -1.74 -14.09 8.78
C LEU A 80 -1.35 -15.08 7.68
N ALA A 81 -0.63 -16.15 8.00
CA ALA A 81 -0.29 -17.20 7.03
C ALA A 81 -1.52 -17.85 6.36
N SER A 82 -2.70 -17.76 6.97
CA SER A 82 -3.97 -18.29 6.44
C SER A 82 -4.73 -17.30 5.55
N LEU A 83 -4.20 -16.10 5.26
CA LEU A 83 -4.92 -15.05 4.53
C LEU A 83 -5.41 -15.45 3.12
N CYS A 84 -4.85 -16.51 2.54
CA CYS A 84 -5.21 -17.01 1.21
C CYS A 84 -6.26 -18.13 1.23
N GLU A 85 -6.53 -18.76 2.37
CA GLU A 85 -7.30 -20.00 2.46
C GLU A 85 -8.77 -19.83 2.03
N GLU A 86 -9.35 -18.66 2.28
CA GLU A 86 -10.76 -18.39 2.01
C GLU A 86 -11.02 -17.65 0.69
N ARG A 87 -10.01 -17.58 -0.18
CA ARG A 87 -10.15 -17.02 -1.52
C ARG A 87 -11.18 -17.81 -2.34
N PHE A 88 -11.82 -17.13 -3.28
CA PHE A 88 -12.56 -17.80 -4.35
C PHE A 88 -11.57 -18.31 -5.41
N GLU A 89 -11.87 -19.41 -6.08
CA GLU A 89 -11.01 -19.95 -7.16
C GLU A 89 -10.80 -18.93 -8.29
N HIS A 90 -11.88 -18.24 -8.68
CA HIS A 90 -11.86 -17.14 -9.64
C HIS A 90 -12.22 -15.84 -8.93
N GLY A 91 -11.21 -15.14 -8.44
CA GLY A 91 -11.43 -13.94 -7.64
C GLY A 91 -10.24 -13.00 -7.58
N VAL A 92 -10.43 -12.00 -6.73
CA VAL A 92 -9.42 -11.03 -6.31
C VAL A 92 -9.59 -10.80 -4.83
N SER A 93 -8.50 -10.51 -4.12
CA SER A 93 -8.56 -10.16 -2.71
C SER A 93 -8.04 -8.74 -2.50
N THR A 94 -8.69 -8.00 -1.61
CA THR A 94 -8.11 -6.81 -1.03
C THR A 94 -7.77 -6.97 0.44
N ILE A 95 -6.77 -6.22 0.92
CA ILE A 95 -6.25 -6.31 2.28
C ILE A 95 -5.96 -4.93 2.88
N LEU A 96 -6.30 -4.75 4.15
CA LEU A 96 -6.03 -3.54 4.91
C LEU A 96 -5.34 -3.92 6.22
N ILE A 97 -4.26 -3.22 6.56
CA ILE A 97 -3.49 -3.48 7.79
C ILE A 97 -3.17 -2.15 8.49
N PRO A 98 -3.41 -2.01 9.80
CA PRO A 98 -3.02 -0.82 10.56
C PRO A 98 -1.51 -0.58 10.57
N ALA A 99 -1.04 0.63 10.22
CA ALA A 99 0.38 0.96 10.30
C ALA A 99 0.91 0.75 11.72
N PHE A 100 2.15 0.26 11.80
CA PHE A 100 2.89 0.00 13.05
C PHE A 100 2.25 -1.04 13.99
N SER A 101 1.28 -1.82 13.52
CA SER A 101 0.73 -2.98 14.24
C SER A 101 1.64 -4.21 14.14
N ARG A 102 1.43 -5.22 14.98
CA ARG A 102 2.16 -6.50 14.86
C ARG A 102 1.85 -7.18 13.53
N ALA A 103 0.61 -7.07 13.05
CA ALA A 103 0.23 -7.62 11.76
C ALA A 103 0.97 -6.95 10.60
N HIS A 104 1.19 -5.64 10.68
CA HIS A 104 1.98 -4.92 9.67
C HIS A 104 3.42 -5.43 9.62
N GLU A 105 4.07 -5.55 10.78
CA GLU A 105 5.43 -6.07 10.89
C GLU A 105 5.53 -7.52 10.37
N ALA A 106 4.66 -8.41 10.86
CA ALA A 106 4.64 -9.81 10.44
C ALA A 106 4.37 -9.94 8.93
N PHE A 107 3.41 -9.22 8.38
CA PHE A 107 3.15 -9.23 6.93
C PHE A 107 4.34 -8.70 6.13
N ALA A 108 5.00 -7.64 6.59
CA ALA A 108 6.13 -7.04 5.88
C ALA A 108 7.36 -7.97 5.83
N ILE A 109 7.61 -8.72 6.90
CA ILE A 109 8.77 -9.60 7.02
C ILE A 109 8.48 -11.00 6.46
N GLU A 110 7.34 -11.58 6.81
CA GLU A 110 7.03 -12.99 6.54
C GLU A 110 6.09 -13.18 5.36
N GLY A 111 5.39 -12.12 4.93
CA GLY A 111 4.29 -12.20 3.97
C GLY A 111 4.64 -12.88 2.65
N ALA A 112 5.83 -12.62 2.12
CA ALA A 112 6.33 -13.25 0.90
C ALA A 112 6.40 -14.80 0.99
N GLY A 113 6.52 -15.35 2.21
CA GLY A 113 6.52 -16.78 2.47
C GLY A 113 5.12 -17.38 2.70
N TYR A 114 4.05 -16.59 2.77
CA TYR A 114 2.73 -17.10 3.10
C TYR A 114 2.16 -18.01 1.99
N PRO A 115 1.58 -19.16 2.36
CA PRO A 115 1.05 -20.11 1.40
C PRO A 115 0.07 -19.48 0.40
N GLY A 116 0.36 -19.66 -0.88
CA GLY A 116 -0.52 -19.24 -1.97
C GLY A 116 -0.65 -17.73 -2.15
N LEU A 117 0.20 -16.90 -1.51
CA LEU A 117 0.17 -15.43 -1.64
C LEU A 117 0.12 -15.00 -3.11
N PHE A 118 1.05 -15.52 -3.91
CA PHE A 118 1.23 -15.22 -5.34
C PHE A 118 0.28 -16.00 -6.27
N SER A 119 -0.66 -16.80 -5.75
CA SER A 119 -1.57 -17.60 -6.57
C SER A 119 -2.71 -16.79 -7.21
N GLN A 120 -3.08 -15.66 -6.60
CA GLN A 120 -4.10 -14.73 -7.09
C GLN A 120 -3.75 -13.30 -6.67
N PRO A 121 -4.20 -12.28 -7.43
CA PRO A 121 -3.96 -10.89 -7.09
C PRO A 121 -4.45 -10.53 -5.69
N LEU A 122 -3.53 -9.96 -4.90
CA LEU A 122 -3.78 -9.37 -3.59
C LEU A 122 -3.34 -7.92 -3.63
N MET A 123 -4.31 -7.01 -3.53
CA MET A 123 -4.04 -5.57 -3.51
C MET A 123 -4.53 -4.93 -2.21
N GLY A 124 -3.80 -3.98 -1.66
CA GLY A 124 -4.21 -3.39 -0.41
C GLY A 124 -3.40 -2.18 -0.03
N TRP A 125 -3.55 -1.77 1.23
CA TRP A 125 -2.70 -0.75 1.78
C TRP A 125 -2.57 -0.85 3.30
N ILE A 126 -1.52 -0.22 3.78
CA ILE A 126 -1.30 0.06 5.19
C ILE A 126 -2.08 1.34 5.54
N THR A 127 -3.07 1.19 6.41
CA THR A 127 -3.91 2.30 6.86
C THR A 127 -3.12 3.22 7.76
N GLY A 128 -3.45 4.52 7.76
CA GLY A 128 -2.82 5.49 8.64
C GLY A 128 -3.79 6.53 9.18
N THR A 129 -3.22 7.56 9.80
CA THR A 129 -3.94 8.68 10.42
C THR A 129 -3.56 9.98 9.70
N HIS A 130 -4.12 11.11 10.13
CA HIS A 130 -3.54 12.40 9.75
C HIS A 130 -2.07 12.46 10.18
N LEU A 131 -1.21 13.12 9.40
CA LEU A 131 0.25 13.17 9.65
C LEU A 131 0.58 13.81 11.01
N ASP A 132 -0.20 14.80 11.44
CA ASP A 132 -0.05 15.46 12.75
C ASP A 132 -0.46 14.58 13.94
N GLU A 133 -1.14 13.46 13.67
CA GLU A 133 -1.65 12.51 14.66
C GLU A 133 -0.79 11.23 14.77
N ILE A 134 0.30 11.13 14.01
CA ILE A 134 1.23 10.00 14.07
C ILE A 134 1.78 9.87 15.51
N GLY A 135 1.64 8.68 16.08
CA GLY A 135 2.07 8.38 17.45
C GLY A 135 1.10 8.86 18.54
N ARG A 136 0.02 9.57 18.18
CA ARG A 136 -1.05 9.99 19.10
C ARG A 136 -2.30 9.12 18.96
N THR A 137 -2.62 8.73 17.73
CA THR A 137 -3.73 7.85 17.43
C THR A 137 -3.26 6.62 16.65
N THR A 138 -3.95 5.50 16.81
CA THR A 138 -3.66 4.28 16.05
C THR A 138 -4.49 4.24 14.77
N PRO A 139 -3.92 3.84 13.62
CA PRO A 139 -4.69 3.58 12.41
C PRO A 139 -5.73 2.48 12.63
N LYS A 140 -6.81 2.49 11.84
CA LYS A 140 -7.92 1.55 12.01
C LYS A 140 -8.28 0.82 10.72
N ILE A 141 -8.77 -0.39 10.90
CA ILE A 141 -9.51 -1.18 9.92
C ILE A 141 -10.92 -1.48 10.46
N VAL A 142 -11.90 -1.60 9.57
CA VAL A 142 -13.31 -1.76 9.92
C VAL A 142 -13.93 -2.95 9.18
N ASP A 143 -14.59 -3.84 9.92
CA ASP A 143 -15.50 -4.84 9.35
C ASP A 143 -16.86 -4.21 9.15
N GLY A 144 -17.19 -3.87 7.90
CA GLY A 144 -18.45 -3.23 7.57
C GLY A 144 -19.68 -4.09 7.87
N ARG A 145 -19.57 -5.42 8.05
CA ARG A 145 -20.75 -6.26 8.35
C ARG A 145 -21.24 -6.08 9.78
N SER A 146 -20.32 -5.80 10.70
CA SER A 146 -20.59 -5.69 12.14
C SER A 146 -20.40 -4.27 12.67
N GLY A 147 -19.68 -3.43 11.93
CA GLY A 147 -19.19 -2.13 12.41
C GLY A 147 -18.01 -2.27 13.38
N ALA A 148 -17.43 -3.47 13.54
CA ALA A 148 -16.28 -3.68 14.41
C ALA A 148 -15.06 -2.93 13.88
N VAL A 149 -14.37 -2.21 14.77
CA VAL A 149 -13.19 -1.41 14.47
C VAL A 149 -11.99 -2.02 15.18
N HIS A 150 -10.91 -2.23 14.45
CA HIS A 150 -9.68 -2.85 14.93
C HIS A 150 -8.48 -1.95 14.64
N ASP A 151 -7.50 -1.94 15.52
CA ASP A 151 -6.17 -1.33 15.32
C ASP A 151 -5.04 -2.38 15.20
N GLU A 152 -5.42 -3.65 15.08
CA GLU A 152 -4.52 -4.79 14.91
C GLU A 152 -5.12 -5.83 13.94
N GLY A 153 -4.27 -6.64 13.34
CA GLY A 153 -4.65 -7.67 12.38
C GLY A 153 -4.78 -7.16 10.94
N ALA A 154 -5.26 -8.02 10.05
CA ALA A 154 -5.51 -7.72 8.65
C ALA A 154 -6.99 -7.92 8.30
N MET A 155 -7.62 -6.92 7.67
CA MET A 155 -8.97 -7.04 7.11
C MET A 155 -8.88 -7.39 5.63
N LEU A 156 -9.48 -8.51 5.24
CA LEU A 156 -9.55 -8.96 3.85
C LEU A 156 -10.97 -8.93 3.32
N LEU A 157 -11.09 -8.52 2.05
CA LEU A 157 -12.28 -8.67 1.23
C LEU A 157 -11.92 -9.53 0.03
N HIS A 158 -12.37 -10.78 0.04
CA HIS A 158 -12.30 -11.66 -1.12
C HIS A 158 -13.53 -11.43 -1.99
N VAL A 159 -13.33 -11.20 -3.29
CA VAL A 159 -14.40 -10.94 -4.25
C VAL A 159 -14.38 -12.03 -5.32
N ALA A 160 -15.49 -12.73 -5.49
CA ALA A 160 -15.68 -13.65 -6.61
C ALA A 160 -15.94 -12.85 -7.89
N LEU A 161 -15.19 -13.14 -8.94
CA LEU A 161 -15.33 -12.50 -10.24
C LEU A 161 -16.16 -13.38 -11.18
N PRO A 162 -16.86 -12.79 -12.17
CA PRO A 162 -17.56 -13.57 -13.17
C PRO A 162 -16.55 -14.28 -14.09
N LEU A 163 -16.94 -15.44 -14.62
CA LEU A 163 -16.16 -16.13 -15.64
C LEU A 163 -15.87 -15.19 -16.83
N GLY A 164 -14.64 -15.22 -17.34
CA GLY A 164 -14.22 -14.32 -18.42
C GLY A 164 -13.77 -12.93 -17.95
N ARG A 165 -13.61 -12.71 -16.64
CA ARG A 165 -12.92 -11.53 -16.09
C ARG A 165 -11.72 -11.98 -15.26
N ARG A 166 -10.61 -11.26 -15.39
CA ARG A 166 -9.41 -11.43 -14.55
C ARG A 166 -9.00 -10.12 -13.92
N ALA A 167 -8.45 -10.18 -12.72
CA ALA A 167 -7.78 -9.05 -12.11
C ALA A 167 -6.33 -8.96 -12.63
N GLU A 168 -5.92 -7.77 -13.05
CA GLU A 168 -4.56 -7.44 -13.43
C GLU A 168 -4.07 -6.36 -12.46
N LEU A 169 -2.94 -6.65 -11.82
CA LEU A 169 -2.34 -5.85 -10.75
C LEU A 169 -0.98 -5.37 -11.24
N ASP A 170 -0.79 -4.07 -11.24
CA ASP A 170 0.41 -3.41 -11.73
C ASP A 170 0.97 -2.45 -10.65
N ILE A 171 2.28 -2.28 -10.68
CA ILE A 171 3.04 -1.43 -9.76
C ILE A 171 3.80 -0.40 -10.59
N ILE A 172 3.58 0.88 -10.32
CA ILE A 172 4.40 1.97 -10.85
C ILE A 172 5.42 2.32 -9.78
N ASN A 173 6.67 1.95 -10.02
CA ASN A 173 7.82 2.34 -9.20
C ASN A 173 8.64 3.39 -9.96
N LEU A 174 8.92 4.53 -9.31
CA LEU A 174 9.73 5.60 -9.91
C LEU A 174 11.23 5.34 -9.80
N PHE A 175 11.63 4.41 -8.94
CA PHE A 175 13.00 4.24 -8.50
C PHE A 175 13.66 3.02 -9.12
N GLU A 176 14.90 3.22 -9.55
CA GLU A 176 15.83 2.18 -9.95
C GLU A 176 17.05 2.23 -9.04
N PRO A 177 17.70 1.09 -8.75
CA PRO A 177 18.95 1.10 -8.00
C PRO A 177 20.03 1.87 -8.79
N ASP A 178 20.81 2.70 -8.11
CA ASP A 178 22.03 3.26 -8.69
C ASP A 178 23.11 2.17 -8.70
N LEU A 179 23.35 1.59 -9.88
CA LEU A 179 24.35 0.54 -10.07
C LEU A 179 25.79 1.04 -9.86
N SER A 180 26.02 2.36 -9.82
CA SER A 180 27.31 2.95 -9.48
C SER A 180 27.47 3.25 -7.99
N ALA A 181 26.38 3.22 -7.21
CA ALA A 181 26.42 3.39 -5.76
C ALA A 181 26.87 2.11 -5.06
N ASP A 182 27.25 2.23 -3.79
CA ASP A 182 27.78 1.11 -3.02
C ASP A 182 26.75 -0.01 -2.80
N ARG A 183 27.27 -1.22 -2.62
CA ARG A 183 26.48 -2.39 -2.20
C ARG A 183 26.23 -2.32 -0.70
N ILE A 184 24.96 -2.33 -0.27
CA ILE A 184 24.57 -2.30 1.15
C ILE A 184 23.90 -3.62 1.51
N VAL A 185 24.35 -4.27 2.58
CA VAL A 185 23.74 -5.51 3.11
C VAL A 185 23.57 -5.38 4.62
N PHE A 186 22.44 -5.85 5.15
CA PHE A 186 22.15 -5.84 6.58
C PHE A 186 22.30 -7.26 7.16
N GLU A 187 22.82 -7.37 8.38
CA GLU A 187 22.92 -8.64 9.10
C GLU A 187 21.60 -9.06 9.74
N GLU A 188 20.78 -8.08 10.13
CA GLU A 188 19.52 -8.27 10.82
C GLU A 188 18.36 -7.75 9.97
N THR A 189 17.22 -8.44 10.06
CA THR A 189 15.96 -8.00 9.48
C THR A 189 15.29 -7.02 10.44
N GLY A 190 14.77 -5.90 9.93
CA GLY A 190 13.97 -5.01 10.77
C GLY A 190 13.67 -3.64 10.17
N PHE A 191 12.88 -2.85 10.91
CA PHE A 191 12.49 -1.48 10.56
C PHE A 191 13.51 -0.42 11.01
N SER A 192 14.67 -0.84 11.49
CA SER A 192 15.80 0.03 11.80
C SER A 192 17.12 -0.70 11.70
N ALA A 193 18.18 0.02 11.40
CA ALA A 193 19.55 -0.51 11.39
C ALA A 193 20.50 0.48 12.06
N ALA A 194 21.38 -0.04 12.92
CA ALA A 194 22.53 0.70 13.44
C ALA A 194 23.75 0.53 12.51
N THR A 195 23.97 -0.70 12.06
CA THR A 195 25.11 -1.10 11.24
C THR A 195 24.67 -1.68 9.90
N ALA A 196 25.57 -1.63 8.93
CA ALA A 196 25.43 -2.29 7.64
C ALA A 196 26.80 -2.72 7.12
N HIS A 197 26.82 -3.62 6.13
CA HIS A 197 28.00 -3.93 5.34
C HIS A 197 27.95 -3.16 4.03
N VAL A 198 28.83 -2.16 3.88
CA VAL A 198 28.97 -1.38 2.65
C VAL A 198 30.17 -1.90 1.86
N ASN A 199 29.93 -2.43 0.68
CA ASN A 199 30.92 -3.14 -0.14
C ASN A 199 31.67 -4.27 0.60
N GLY A 200 31.06 -4.81 1.66
CA GLY A 200 31.65 -5.86 2.51
C GLY A 200 32.39 -5.35 3.75
N GLU A 201 32.47 -4.04 3.97
CA GLU A 201 33.01 -3.44 5.18
C GLU A 201 31.89 -3.07 6.15
N ALA A 202 32.00 -3.48 7.42
CA ALA A 202 31.05 -3.12 8.46
C ALA A 202 31.19 -1.63 8.82
N VAL A 203 30.08 -0.90 8.77
CA VAL A 203 30.02 0.54 9.05
C VAL A 203 28.90 0.87 10.03
N ASP A 204 29.04 2.00 10.75
CA ASP A 204 27.89 2.70 11.31
C ASP A 204 27.07 3.27 10.14
N PHE A 205 25.81 2.84 10.03
CA PHE A 205 25.00 3.15 8.87
C PHE A 205 24.50 4.60 8.86
N ALA A 206 24.28 5.19 10.03
CA ALA A 206 23.87 6.59 10.15
C ALA A 206 25.01 7.52 9.76
N GLU A 207 26.24 7.24 10.21
CA GLU A 207 27.45 7.96 9.80
C GLU A 207 27.72 7.80 8.31
N TYR A 208 27.57 6.60 7.76
CA TYR A 208 27.74 6.34 6.33
C TYR A 208 26.80 7.19 5.48
N LEU A 209 25.48 7.14 5.74
CA LEU A 209 24.49 7.92 4.99
C LEU A 209 24.75 9.44 5.11
N SER A 210 25.14 9.89 6.30
CA SER A 210 25.50 11.30 6.52
C SER A 210 26.76 11.70 5.76
N GLY A 211 27.76 10.82 5.72
CA GLY A 211 29.04 11.04 5.05
C GLY A 211 28.91 11.16 3.53
N ILE A 212 27.99 10.42 2.92
CA ILE A 212 27.68 10.55 1.48
C ILE A 212 26.65 11.65 1.19
N GLY A 213 26.11 12.31 2.23
CA GLY A 213 25.08 13.34 2.08
C GLY A 213 23.77 12.80 1.50
N HIS A 214 23.35 11.60 1.91
CA HIS A 214 22.20 10.90 1.35
C HIS A 214 20.90 11.71 1.49
N ASP A 215 20.15 11.84 0.39
CA ASP A 215 18.80 12.39 0.40
C ASP A 215 17.82 11.32 0.90
N LEU A 216 17.22 11.54 2.07
CA LEU A 216 16.26 10.61 2.68
C LEU A 216 15.00 10.35 1.83
N LYS A 217 14.72 11.18 0.82
CA LYS A 217 13.65 10.94 -0.16
C LYS A 217 13.97 9.79 -1.12
N LEU A 218 15.24 9.43 -1.28
CA LEU A 218 15.68 8.32 -2.12
C LEU A 218 15.68 7.03 -1.29
N PRO A 219 14.84 6.03 -1.65
CA PRO A 219 14.81 4.77 -0.94
C PRO A 219 16.09 3.96 -1.18
N LEU A 220 16.28 2.94 -0.35
CA LEU A 220 17.08 1.79 -0.74
C LEU A 220 16.27 0.93 -1.70
N VAL A 221 16.89 0.37 -2.73
CA VAL A 221 16.25 -0.49 -3.73
C VAL A 221 16.96 -1.82 -3.77
N ALA A 222 16.18 -2.89 -3.73
CA ALA A 222 16.66 -4.27 -3.85
C ALA A 222 15.92 -5.02 -4.95
N ASP A 223 16.61 -5.96 -5.56
CA ASP A 223 16.06 -6.84 -6.60
C ASP A 223 15.51 -8.13 -5.97
N TYR A 224 14.19 -8.27 -5.97
CA TYR A 224 13.48 -9.47 -5.56
C TYR A 224 13.04 -10.24 -6.81
N ALA A 225 13.93 -11.09 -7.33
CA ALA A 225 13.66 -11.97 -8.47
C ALA A 225 13.16 -11.24 -9.75
N GLY A 226 13.74 -10.06 -10.02
CA GLY A 226 13.44 -9.17 -11.14
C GLY A 226 12.53 -7.99 -10.77
N ALA A 227 11.97 -7.96 -9.55
CA ALA A 227 11.15 -6.85 -9.07
C ALA A 227 11.97 -5.89 -8.20
N MET A 228 11.98 -4.61 -8.56
CA MET A 228 12.66 -3.56 -7.80
C MET A 228 11.77 -3.13 -6.62
N ILE A 229 12.20 -3.46 -5.40
CA ILE A 229 11.48 -3.19 -4.16
C ILE A 229 12.17 -2.09 -3.37
N ASN A 230 11.39 -1.08 -2.99
CA ASN A 230 11.87 0.08 -2.25
C ASN A 230 11.77 -0.15 -0.74
N VAL A 231 12.79 0.30 -0.02
CA VAL A 231 12.78 0.50 1.43
C VAL A 231 13.00 1.99 1.70
N SER A 232 11.92 2.69 2.02
CA SER A 232 11.94 4.13 2.27
C SER A 232 12.48 4.45 3.65
N LEU A 233 13.30 5.49 3.74
CA LEU A 233 13.88 5.95 5.00
C LEU A 233 12.89 6.88 5.70
N ARG A 234 12.64 6.62 6.99
CA ARG A 234 11.86 7.49 7.87
C ARG A 234 12.71 8.61 8.46
N GLY A 235 13.96 8.30 8.79
CA GLY A 235 14.88 9.26 9.36
C GLY A 235 16.15 8.61 9.87
N ILE A 236 17.13 9.47 10.14
CA ILE A 236 18.35 9.13 10.87
C ILE A 236 18.17 9.74 12.25
N SER A 237 18.41 8.95 13.30
CA SER A 237 18.40 9.38 14.70
C SER A 237 19.86 9.49 15.18
N PRO A 238 20.51 10.67 15.08
CA PRO A 238 21.93 10.81 15.40
C PRO A 238 22.22 10.46 16.85
N GLU A 239 21.35 10.88 17.78
CA GLU A 239 21.48 10.55 19.21
C GLU A 239 21.37 9.05 19.54
N ARG A 240 20.76 8.24 18.67
CA ARG A 240 20.60 6.79 18.89
C ARG A 240 21.51 5.95 17.99
N GLY A 241 22.20 6.56 17.02
CA GLY A 241 22.96 5.82 16.00
C GLY A 241 22.07 4.87 15.19
N LEU A 242 20.83 5.28 14.87
CA LEU A 242 19.86 4.41 14.19
C LEU A 242 19.32 5.09 12.94
N VAL A 243 19.28 4.33 11.84
CA VAL A 243 18.46 4.65 10.67
C VAL A 243 17.14 3.89 10.80
N GLN A 244 16.03 4.58 10.55
CA GLN A 244 14.68 4.01 10.63
C GLN A 244 14.05 3.95 9.25
N PHE A 245 13.27 2.91 9.00
CA PHE A 245 12.64 2.63 7.71
C PHE A 245 11.11 2.55 7.84
N TYR A 246 10.40 2.79 6.73
CA TYR A 246 8.95 2.58 6.63
C TYR A 246 8.59 1.13 6.26
N ALA A 247 9.49 0.41 5.60
CA ALA A 247 9.44 -1.03 5.35
C ALA A 247 10.72 -1.68 5.91
N PRO A 248 10.71 -2.98 6.24
CA PRO A 248 11.88 -3.62 6.81
C PRO A 248 12.96 -3.83 5.76
N VAL A 249 14.22 -3.70 6.19
CA VAL A 249 15.34 -4.35 5.49
C VAL A 249 15.35 -5.83 5.85
N ILE A 250 15.76 -6.68 4.92
CA ILE A 250 15.84 -8.14 5.10
C ILE A 250 17.30 -8.55 5.19
N ALA A 251 17.63 -9.33 6.20
CA ALA A 251 18.99 -9.84 6.41
C ALA A 251 19.53 -10.56 5.15
N GLY A 252 20.75 -10.21 4.76
CA GLY A 252 21.44 -10.82 3.62
C GLY A 252 20.95 -10.36 2.24
N VAL A 253 19.90 -9.53 2.14
CA VAL A 253 19.49 -8.93 0.87
C VAL A 253 20.43 -7.79 0.49
N GLU A 254 20.78 -7.74 -0.80
CA GLU A 254 21.57 -6.65 -1.38
C GLU A 254 20.67 -5.47 -1.72
N TYR A 255 21.01 -4.31 -1.17
CA TYR A 255 20.40 -3.02 -1.44
C TYR A 255 21.39 -2.06 -2.09
N ARG A 256 20.87 -1.09 -2.84
CA ARG A 256 21.58 0.11 -3.29
C ARG A 256 20.70 1.33 -3.10
N VAL A 257 21.30 2.50 -2.89
CA VAL A 257 20.51 3.75 -2.93
C VAL A 257 19.90 3.92 -4.32
N ALA A 258 18.70 4.48 -4.40
CA ALA A 258 18.05 4.77 -5.67
C ALA A 258 18.80 5.86 -6.46
N LYS A 259 18.74 5.79 -7.79
CA LYS A 259 19.14 6.91 -8.64
C LYS A 259 18.29 8.14 -8.29
N SER A 260 18.90 9.31 -8.30
CA SER A 260 18.14 10.56 -8.22
C SER A 260 17.18 10.66 -9.41
N ILE A 261 15.90 10.88 -9.11
CA ILE A 261 14.86 11.09 -10.12
C ILE A 261 14.69 12.57 -10.48
N GLY A 262 15.49 13.47 -9.90
CA GLY A 262 15.36 14.92 -10.11
C GLY A 262 14.03 15.45 -9.55
N ASP A 263 13.25 16.13 -10.39
CA ASP A 263 11.94 16.67 -10.01
C ASP A 263 10.90 15.54 -9.88
N TYR A 264 10.70 15.11 -8.63
CA TYR A 264 9.76 14.07 -8.23
C TYR A 264 8.36 14.28 -8.83
N ALA A 265 7.83 15.50 -8.75
CA ALA A 265 6.47 15.81 -9.18
C ALA A 265 6.34 15.64 -10.70
N SER A 266 7.34 16.11 -11.45
CA SER A 266 7.38 15.95 -12.90
C SER A 266 7.52 14.49 -13.33
N VAL A 267 8.42 13.72 -12.69
CA VAL A 267 8.62 12.30 -13.02
C VAL A 267 7.38 11.46 -12.69
N LEU A 268 6.80 11.67 -11.52
CA LEU A 268 5.55 11.00 -11.13
C LEU A 268 4.42 11.35 -12.10
N GLY A 269 4.25 12.62 -12.45
CA GLY A 269 3.24 13.06 -13.43
C GLY A 269 3.43 12.42 -14.81
N ALA A 270 4.68 12.25 -15.27
CA ALA A 270 4.99 11.61 -16.53
C ALA A 270 4.70 10.11 -16.54
N GLN A 271 5.02 9.40 -15.44
CA GLN A 271 4.78 7.95 -15.31
C GLN A 271 3.29 7.62 -15.18
N ILE A 272 2.55 8.45 -14.46
CA ILE A 272 1.10 8.33 -14.31
C ILE A 272 0.39 8.53 -15.66
N GLY A 273 0.89 9.43 -16.51
CA GLY A 273 0.37 9.66 -17.86
C GLY A 273 -1.15 9.93 -17.90
N SER A 274 -1.78 9.67 -19.05
CA SER A 274 -3.24 9.72 -19.23
C SER A 274 -3.91 8.33 -19.20
N ALA A 275 -3.12 7.28 -18.98
CA ALA A 275 -3.63 5.94 -18.82
C ALA A 275 -4.31 5.82 -17.45
N GLY A 276 -5.57 5.39 -17.42
CA GLY A 276 -6.32 5.18 -16.19
C GLY A 276 -7.81 5.33 -16.41
N GLY A 277 -8.61 4.74 -15.54
CA GLY A 277 -10.06 4.65 -15.66
C GLY A 277 -10.66 4.00 -14.41
N GLU A 278 -11.63 3.11 -14.61
CA GLU A 278 -12.37 2.30 -13.62
C GLU A 278 -11.52 1.29 -12.79
N GLN A 279 -10.36 1.73 -12.28
CA GLN A 279 -9.35 0.90 -11.63
C GLN A 279 -9.24 1.25 -10.15
N LEU A 280 -9.15 0.25 -9.27
CA LEU A 280 -8.77 0.49 -7.87
C LEU A 280 -7.32 0.97 -7.87
N SER A 281 -7.00 2.08 -7.21
CA SER A 281 -5.61 2.51 -7.04
C SER A 281 -5.36 3.00 -5.62
N CYS A 282 -4.12 2.85 -5.15
CA CYS A 282 -3.63 3.52 -3.95
C CYS A 282 -2.22 4.04 -4.23
N ASN A 283 -1.87 5.13 -3.55
CA ASN A 283 -0.60 5.81 -3.74
C ASN A 283 0.13 5.91 -2.40
N CYS A 284 1.46 5.90 -2.40
CA CYS A 284 2.20 6.14 -1.18
C CYS A 284 1.97 7.57 -0.66
N ILE A 285 1.84 7.74 0.66
CA ILE A 285 1.83 9.06 1.30
C ILE A 285 3.12 9.83 1.01
N LEU A 286 4.24 9.13 0.82
CA LEU A 286 5.51 9.74 0.43
C LEU A 286 5.45 10.32 -0.98
N ASN A 287 4.74 9.68 -1.92
CA ASN A 287 4.50 10.26 -3.24
C ASN A 287 3.61 11.50 -3.16
N TYR A 288 2.60 11.47 -2.27
CA TYR A 288 1.72 12.62 -2.02
C TYR A 288 2.51 13.82 -1.51
N LEU A 289 3.40 13.61 -0.54
CA LEU A 289 4.21 14.64 0.08
C LEU A 289 5.34 15.12 -0.85
N TYR A 290 6.13 14.21 -1.40
CA TYR A 290 7.31 14.55 -2.20
C TYR A 290 6.95 15.00 -3.62
N GLY A 291 5.83 14.52 -4.17
CA GLY A 291 5.25 15.00 -5.41
C GLY A 291 4.37 16.25 -5.24
N GLU A 292 4.16 16.70 -3.99
CA GLU A 292 3.29 17.83 -3.64
C GLU A 292 1.91 17.73 -4.32
N LEU A 293 1.24 16.59 -4.12
CA LEU A 293 0.05 16.23 -4.91
C LEU A 293 -1.22 16.97 -4.48
N GLU A 294 -1.20 17.71 -3.36
CA GLU A 294 -2.31 18.58 -2.94
C GLU A 294 -2.69 19.54 -4.09
N GLY A 295 -3.96 19.50 -4.51
CA GLY A 295 -4.48 20.27 -5.63
C GLY A 295 -4.00 19.83 -7.03
N LYS A 296 -3.05 18.90 -7.15
CA LYS A 296 -2.54 18.39 -8.44
C LYS A 296 -3.27 17.12 -8.86
N ARG A 297 -3.53 16.97 -10.16
CA ARG A 297 -4.22 15.79 -10.73
C ARG A 297 -3.21 14.71 -11.10
N THR A 298 -3.55 13.47 -10.82
CA THR A 298 -2.77 12.26 -11.14
C THR A 298 -3.42 11.48 -12.28
N GLY A 299 -3.72 12.18 -13.38
CA GLY A 299 -4.46 11.59 -14.50
C GLY A 299 -5.80 11.02 -14.03
N ASN A 300 -6.03 9.74 -14.31
CA ASN A 300 -7.23 9.00 -13.91
C ASN A 300 -6.99 8.05 -12.73
N PHE A 301 -5.78 8.04 -12.14
CA PHE A 301 -5.50 7.29 -10.92
C PHE A 301 -6.06 8.05 -9.73
N THR A 302 -7.13 7.50 -9.16
CA THR A 302 -7.82 8.05 -8.00
C THR A 302 -7.90 7.00 -6.90
N GLY A 303 -7.75 7.43 -5.66
CA GLY A 303 -7.61 6.52 -4.53
C GLY A 303 -7.07 7.20 -3.29
N PRO A 304 -6.96 6.46 -2.17
CA PRO A 304 -6.27 6.96 -0.99
C PRO A 304 -4.76 7.09 -1.26
N ALA A 305 -4.15 8.12 -0.67
CA ALA A 305 -2.73 8.08 -0.33
C ALA A 305 -2.58 7.36 1.01
N THR A 306 -1.59 6.48 1.13
CA THR A 306 -1.55 5.41 2.14
C THR A 306 -0.15 5.23 2.72
N PHE A 307 -0.03 4.56 3.86
CA PHE A 307 1.23 4.48 4.62
C PHE A 307 2.11 3.30 4.19
N GLY A 308 1.82 2.76 3.02
CA GLY A 308 2.40 1.57 2.43
C GLY A 308 1.36 0.94 1.52
N GLU A 309 1.79 0.45 0.37
CA GLU A 309 0.93 -0.17 -0.61
C GLU A 309 1.14 -1.68 -0.52
N ILE A 310 0.11 -2.46 -0.82
CA ILE A 310 0.24 -3.91 -0.88
C ILE A 310 -0.07 -4.34 -2.31
N ALA A 311 0.91 -4.95 -2.96
CA ALA A 311 0.74 -5.70 -4.19
C ALA A 311 1.49 -7.03 -4.04
N TYR A 312 0.77 -8.04 -3.56
CA TYR A 312 1.30 -9.27 -2.97
C TYR A 312 2.13 -9.05 -1.68
N ILE A 313 3.13 -8.18 -1.72
CA ILE A 313 4.02 -7.82 -0.61
C ILE A 313 3.85 -6.33 -0.25
N LEU A 314 4.41 -5.93 0.89
CA LEU A 314 4.49 -4.52 1.27
C LEU A 314 5.41 -3.76 0.31
N LEU A 315 4.96 -2.60 -0.14
CA LEU A 315 5.66 -1.67 -1.00
C LEU A 315 5.64 -0.26 -0.40
N ASN A 316 6.65 0.55 -0.72
CA ASN A 316 6.71 1.97 -0.38
C ASN A 316 7.11 2.80 -1.61
N GLN A 317 6.69 4.06 -1.63
CA GLN A 317 6.98 5.00 -2.72
C GLN A 317 6.58 4.47 -4.10
N THR A 318 5.43 3.79 -4.17
CA THR A 318 4.85 3.28 -5.40
C THR A 318 3.44 3.82 -5.63
N LEU A 319 2.91 3.56 -6.81
CA LEU A 319 1.47 3.59 -7.06
C LEU A 319 1.09 2.18 -7.47
N VAL A 320 0.11 1.60 -6.79
CA VAL A 320 -0.42 0.28 -7.12
C VAL A 320 -1.82 0.45 -7.70
N HIS A 321 -2.11 -0.25 -8.77
CA HIS A 321 -3.46 -0.26 -9.32
C HIS A 321 -3.89 -1.66 -9.76
N LEU A 322 -5.20 -1.88 -9.66
CA LEU A 322 -5.85 -3.11 -10.08
C LEU A 322 -6.99 -2.79 -11.03
N LYS A 323 -7.04 -3.53 -12.14
CA LYS A 323 -8.08 -3.43 -13.16
C LYS A 323 -8.69 -4.80 -13.44
N LEU A 324 -9.95 -4.79 -13.84
CA LEU A 324 -10.67 -6.01 -14.25
C LEU A 324 -10.71 -6.07 -15.77
N GLU A 325 -9.89 -6.94 -16.35
CA GLU A 325 -9.81 -7.15 -17.79
C GLU A 325 -10.75 -8.28 -18.23
N ALA A 326 -11.20 -8.22 -19.49
CA ALA A 326 -11.82 -9.39 -20.10
C ALA A 326 -10.75 -10.47 -20.32
N GLU A 327 -11.05 -11.69 -19.93
CA GLU A 327 -10.18 -12.84 -20.19
C GLU A 327 -10.19 -13.10 -21.70
N LYS A 328 -9.06 -12.89 -22.37
CA LYS A 328 -8.93 -13.30 -23.77
C LYS A 328 -9.03 -14.81 -23.81
N ALA A 329 -10.01 -15.34 -24.53
CA ALA A 329 -10.10 -16.77 -24.79
C ALA A 329 -8.74 -17.26 -25.30
N ALA A 330 -8.13 -18.18 -24.57
CA ALA A 330 -6.91 -18.82 -25.02
C ALA A 330 -7.19 -19.42 -26.40
N LYS A 331 -6.54 -18.88 -27.44
CA LYS A 331 -6.47 -19.59 -28.71
C LYS A 331 -5.64 -20.83 -28.44
N VAL A 332 -6.30 -21.94 -28.16
CA VAL A 332 -5.70 -23.26 -28.23
C VAL A 332 -5.21 -23.41 -29.67
N ALA A 333 -3.90 -23.44 -29.84
CA ALA A 333 -3.25 -23.82 -31.09
C ALA A 333 -3.27 -25.34 -31.24
#